data_AF-A0A956I0Y9-F1
#
_entry.id   AF-A0A956I0Y9-F1
#
_cell.length_a   1.000
_cell.length_b   1.000
_cell.length_c   1.000
_cell.angle_alpha   90.00
_cell.angle_beta   90.00
_cell.angle_gamma   90.00
#
_symmetry.space_group_name_H-M   'P 1'
#
loop_
_entity.id
_entity.type
_entity.pdbx_description
1 polymer ?
#
loop_
_entity_poly.entity_id
_entity_poly.type
_entity_poly.pdbx_seq_one_letter_code
_entity_poly.pdbx_strand_id
1 'polypeptide(L)'
;MAAVELAPGASENGLAIMMATMMSQNLEDHPERHAVFDRLGGRVAIVAEDADVALTMDFRDRRAVVYDGIVGIPDVTVRGSAELIADLSRMETGRFGLPDPKGEVNRAMAQALRDGTLKIYGLPAGLPLLARLGTVLAID
;
A
#
# COMPACT_ATOMS: atom_id res chain seq x y z
N MET A 1 12.89 -10.23 -11.50
CA MET A 1 11.56 -9.82 -11.94
C MET A 1 10.64 -9.97 -10.75
N ALA A 2 10.13 -8.85 -10.22
CA ALA A 2 9.07 -8.88 -9.22
C ALA A 2 7.81 -9.45 -9.89
N ALA A 3 7.13 -10.37 -9.21
CA ALA A 3 5.84 -10.88 -9.67
C ALA A 3 4.75 -10.27 -8.79
N VAL A 4 3.93 -9.40 -9.38
CA VAL A 4 2.70 -8.89 -8.78
C VAL A 4 1.55 -9.62 -9.44
N GLU A 5 0.76 -10.34 -8.65
CA GLU A 5 -0.26 -11.26 -9.14
C GLU A 5 -1.59 -11.01 -8.42
N LEU A 6 -2.71 -11.15 -9.13
CA LEU A 6 -4.04 -11.18 -8.53
C LEU A 6 -4.37 -12.62 -8.13
N ALA A 7 -4.86 -12.80 -6.90
CA ALA A 7 -5.42 -14.09 -6.47
C ALA A 7 -6.74 -14.39 -7.20
N PRO A 8 -7.21 -15.66 -7.22
CA PRO A 8 -8.54 -15.98 -7.72
C PRO A 8 -9.63 -15.12 -7.04
N GLY A 9 -10.52 -14.53 -7.84
CA GLY A 9 -11.58 -13.62 -7.37
C GLY A 9 -11.14 -12.16 -7.21
N ALA A 10 -9.84 -11.88 -7.03
CA ALA A 10 -9.35 -10.50 -6.90
C ALA A 10 -9.52 -9.66 -8.18
N SER A 11 -9.71 -10.29 -9.33
CA SER A 11 -10.05 -9.63 -10.59
C SER A 11 -11.46 -9.02 -10.63
N GLU A 12 -12.30 -9.27 -9.64
CA GLU A 12 -13.62 -8.62 -9.50
C GLU A 12 -13.55 -7.41 -8.55
N ASN A 13 -12.44 -7.25 -7.82
CA ASN A 13 -12.22 -6.15 -6.90
C ASN A 13 -11.41 -5.03 -7.60
N GLY A 14 -12.09 -3.91 -7.88
CA GLY A 14 -11.47 -2.76 -8.56
C GLY A 14 -10.28 -2.16 -7.81
N LEU A 15 -10.30 -2.17 -6.47
CA LEU A 15 -9.19 -1.69 -5.64
C LEU A 15 -7.98 -2.63 -5.74
N ALA A 16 -8.21 -3.94 -5.78
CA ALA A 16 -7.16 -4.94 -5.96
C ALA A 16 -6.48 -4.81 -7.33
N ILE A 17 -7.27 -4.66 -8.40
CA ILE A 17 -6.76 -4.42 -9.76
C ILE A 17 -5.92 -3.15 -9.81
N MET A 18 -6.44 -2.04 -9.27
CA MET A 18 -5.74 -0.76 -9.23
C MET A 18 -4.39 -0.88 -8.52
N MET A 19 -4.37 -1.49 -7.32
CA MET A 19 -3.14 -1.67 -6.55
C MET A 19 -2.13 -2.57 -7.25
N ALA A 20 -2.57 -3.70 -7.81
CA ALA A 20 -1.68 -4.61 -8.54
C ALA A 20 -1.08 -3.95 -9.78
N THR A 21 -1.89 -3.21 -10.53
CA THR A 21 -1.47 -2.49 -11.74
C THR A 21 -0.45 -1.40 -11.39
N MET A 22 -0.75 -0.57 -10.38
CA MET A 22 0.14 0.50 -9.96
C MET A 22 1.47 -0.02 -9.43
N MET A 23 1.47 -1.06 -8.58
CA MET A 23 2.71 -1.68 -8.11
C MET A 23 3.54 -2.23 -9.27
N SER A 24 2.90 -2.86 -10.26
CA SER A 24 3.60 -3.41 -11.42
C SER A 24 4.25 -2.29 -12.25
N GLN A 25 3.49 -1.24 -12.56
CA GLN A 25 3.96 -0.07 -13.30
C GLN A 25 5.12 0.63 -12.58
N ASN A 26 4.98 0.90 -11.28
CA ASN A 26 6.03 1.54 -10.50
C ASN A 26 7.33 0.73 -10.44
N LEU A 27 7.26 -0.60 -10.47
CA LEU A 27 8.45 -1.47 -10.50
C LEU A 27 9.07 -1.57 -11.89
N GLU A 28 8.27 -1.45 -12.94
CA GLU A 28 8.73 -1.38 -14.33
C GLU A 28 9.44 -0.05 -14.62
N ASP A 29 8.84 1.07 -14.18
CA ASP A 29 9.36 2.42 -14.40
C ASP A 29 10.62 2.71 -13.56
N HIS A 30 10.73 2.07 -12.37
CA HIS A 30 11.82 2.28 -11.41
C HIS A 30 12.49 0.97 -10.99
N PRO A 31 13.37 0.39 -11.84
CA PRO A 31 14.01 -0.89 -11.56
C PRO A 31 14.82 -0.93 -10.26
N GLU A 32 15.30 0.21 -9.75
CA GLU A 32 15.97 0.34 -8.45
C GLU A 32 15.07 -0.04 -7.27
N ARG A 33 13.74 0.08 -7.42
CA ARG A 33 12.77 -0.27 -6.38
C ARG A 33 12.60 -1.78 -6.22
N HIS A 34 13.05 -2.60 -7.18
CA HIS A 34 13.07 -4.06 -7.03
C HIS A 34 13.84 -4.51 -5.79
N ALA A 35 14.94 -3.84 -5.44
CA ALA A 35 15.71 -4.20 -4.23
C ALA A 35 14.92 -3.94 -2.93
N VAL A 36 14.01 -2.97 -2.94
CA VAL A 36 13.11 -2.68 -1.81
C VAL A 36 11.93 -3.64 -1.81
N PHE A 37 11.35 -3.93 -2.98
CA PHE A 37 10.28 -4.90 -3.16
C PHE A 37 10.70 -6.31 -2.72
N ASP A 38 11.90 -6.75 -3.09
CA ASP A 38 12.44 -8.06 -2.71
C ASP A 38 12.61 -8.21 -1.19
N ARG A 39 12.64 -7.09 -0.46
CA ARG A 39 12.70 -7.03 1.00
C ARG A 39 11.33 -6.84 1.67
N LEU A 40 10.26 -6.67 0.89
CA LEU A 40 8.90 -6.70 1.44
C LEU A 40 8.60 -8.12 1.91
N GLY A 41 8.17 -8.20 3.17
CA GLY A 41 7.81 -9.44 3.81
C GLY A 41 6.71 -9.15 4.81
N GLY A 42 5.58 -9.84 4.67
CA GLY A 42 4.41 -9.66 5.52
C GLY A 42 3.16 -9.31 4.71
N ARG A 43 2.09 -9.03 5.44
CA ARG A 43 0.75 -8.84 4.88
C ARG A 43 0.20 -7.46 5.24
N VAL A 44 -0.27 -6.75 4.22
CA VAL A 44 -0.91 -5.45 4.37
C VAL A 44 -2.35 -5.55 3.92
N ALA A 45 -3.29 -5.25 4.81
CA ALA A 45 -4.70 -5.11 4.48
C ALA A 45 -5.05 -3.63 4.28
N ILE A 46 -5.87 -3.35 3.29
CA ILE A 46 -6.43 -2.04 3.01
C ILE A 46 -7.94 -2.16 3.02
N VAL A 47 -8.62 -1.30 3.77
CA VAL A 47 -10.08 -1.30 3.93
C VAL A 47 -10.62 0.08 3.60
N ALA A 48 -11.38 0.17 2.51
CA ALA A 48 -12.16 1.33 2.13
C ALA A 48 -13.54 1.26 2.82
N GLU A 49 -13.71 2.01 3.91
CA GLU A 49 -14.89 1.93 4.78
C GLU A 49 -16.16 2.49 4.14
N ASP A 50 -16.02 3.43 3.21
CA ASP A 50 -17.10 4.08 2.46
C ASP A 50 -17.64 3.21 1.31
N ALA A 51 -16.78 2.40 0.71
CA ALA A 51 -17.11 1.49 -0.38
C ALA A 51 -17.44 0.06 0.09
N ASP A 52 -17.23 -0.25 1.37
CA ASP A 52 -17.31 -1.60 1.94
C ASP A 52 -16.44 -2.62 1.16
N VAL A 53 -15.26 -2.16 0.71
CA VAL A 53 -14.28 -2.96 -0.04
C VAL A 53 -13.01 -3.11 0.77
N ALA A 54 -12.44 -4.30 0.77
CA ALA A 54 -11.12 -4.56 1.33
C ALA A 54 -10.25 -5.35 0.36
N LEU A 55 -8.95 -5.25 0.53
CA LEU A 55 -7.97 -6.11 -0.14
C LEU A 55 -6.85 -6.47 0.80
N THR A 56 -6.10 -7.50 0.43
CA THR A 56 -4.91 -7.95 1.14
C THR A 56 -3.76 -8.10 0.16
N MET A 57 -2.63 -7.47 0.45
CA MET A 57 -1.37 -7.72 -0.24
C MET A 57 -0.50 -8.62 0.63
N ASP A 58 -0.14 -9.78 0.11
CA ASP A 58 0.76 -10.73 0.75
C ASP A 58 2.12 -10.71 0.05
N PHE A 59 3.13 -10.21 0.75
CA PHE A 59 4.49 -10.12 0.26
C PHE A 59 5.32 -11.28 0.81
N ARG A 60 5.70 -12.21 -0.06
CA ARG A 60 6.57 -13.36 0.27
C ARG A 60 7.42 -13.74 -0.93
N ASP A 61 8.65 -14.19 -0.65
CA ASP A 61 9.55 -14.77 -1.65
C ASP A 61 9.76 -13.89 -2.91
N ARG A 62 9.82 -12.57 -2.72
CA ARG A 62 9.96 -11.56 -3.79
C ARG A 62 8.77 -11.55 -4.76
N ARG A 63 7.58 -11.83 -4.23
CA ARG A 63 6.30 -11.75 -4.93
C ARG A 63 5.28 -11.01 -4.08
N ALA A 64 4.33 -10.38 -4.75
CA ALA A 64 3.15 -9.80 -4.14
C ALA A 64 1.92 -10.49 -4.72
N VAL A 65 1.11 -11.10 -3.87
CA VAL A 65 -0.21 -11.63 -4.25
C VAL A 65 -1.27 -10.73 -3.64
N VAL A 66 -2.13 -10.17 -4.49
CA VAL A 66 -3.22 -9.29 -4.09
C VAL A 66 -4.52 -10.08 -4.07
N TYR A 67 -5.15 -10.16 -2.90
CA TYR A 67 -6.40 -10.86 -2.66
C TYR A 67 -7.57 -9.89 -2.53
N ASP A 68 -8.76 -10.36 -2.91
CA ASP A 68 -10.01 -9.75 -2.49
C ASP A 68 -10.24 -9.98 -0.98
N GLY A 69 -10.66 -8.92 -0.28
CA GLY A 69 -10.97 -8.96 1.15
C GLY A 69 -9.76 -9.04 2.08
N ILE A 70 -10.03 -9.36 3.35
CA ILE A 70 -9.01 -9.57 4.38
C ILE A 70 -8.68 -11.06 4.46
N VAL A 71 -7.47 -11.46 4.06
CA VAL A 71 -7.04 -12.86 4.04
C VAL A 71 -5.98 -13.12 5.11
N GLY A 72 -6.23 -14.07 6.00
CA GLY A 72 -5.33 -14.41 7.12
C GLY A 72 -5.15 -13.26 8.12
N ILE A 73 -4.01 -13.20 8.81
CA ILE A 73 -3.70 -12.14 9.79
C ILE A 73 -2.81 -11.09 9.10
N PRO A 74 -3.28 -9.83 8.95
CA PRO A 74 -2.44 -8.74 8.45
C PRO A 74 -1.43 -8.28 9.50
N ASP A 75 -0.20 -8.03 9.08
CA ASP A 75 0.82 -7.37 9.92
C ASP A 75 0.54 -5.87 10.02
N VAL A 76 -0.10 -5.30 9.00
CA VAL A 76 -0.55 -3.91 8.95
C VAL A 76 -1.95 -3.86 8.35
N THR A 77 -2.82 -3.05 8.95
CA THR A 77 -4.13 -2.73 8.36
C THR A 77 -4.29 -1.22 8.24
N VAL A 78 -4.59 -0.75 7.04
CA VAL A 78 -4.90 0.65 6.73
C VAL A 78 -6.40 0.75 6.48
N ARG A 79 -7.11 1.59 7.24
CA ARG A 79 -8.55 1.81 7.11
C ARG A 79 -8.83 3.28 6.85
N GLY A 80 -9.62 3.59 5.83
CA GLY A 80 -10.04 4.96 5.52
C GLY A 80 -11.05 4.98 4.37
N SER A 81 -11.32 6.14 3.78
CA SER A 81 -12.13 6.22 2.56
C SER A 81 -11.36 5.72 1.34
N ALA A 82 -12.08 5.23 0.33
CA ALA A 82 -11.51 4.80 -0.94
C ALA A 82 -10.72 5.92 -1.62
N GLU A 83 -11.23 7.15 -1.57
CA GLU A 83 -10.55 8.34 -2.10
C GLU A 83 -9.22 8.60 -1.40
N LEU A 84 -9.21 8.54 -0.06
CA LEU A 84 -8.01 8.75 0.72
C LEU A 84 -6.98 7.63 0.51
N ILE A 85 -7.44 6.39 0.33
CA ILE A 85 -6.61 5.23 -0.01
C ILE A 85 -6.04 5.35 -1.43
N ALA A 86 -6.81 5.86 -2.39
CA ALA A 86 -6.32 6.14 -3.73
C ALA A 86 -5.30 7.29 -3.70
N ASP A 87 -5.48 8.30 -2.84
CA ASP A 87 -4.51 9.37 -2.66
C ASP A 87 -3.21 8.88 -1.97
N LEU A 88 -3.26 7.84 -1.12
CA LEU A 88 -2.06 7.16 -0.61
C LEU A 88 -1.18 6.65 -1.75
N SER A 89 -1.82 6.19 -2.82
CA SER A 89 -1.17 5.63 -3.99
C SER A 89 -0.48 6.71 -4.82
N ARG A 90 -0.90 7.98 -4.68
CA ARG A 90 -0.34 9.15 -5.39
C ARG A 90 0.72 9.90 -4.59
N MET A 91 1.18 9.33 -3.49
CA MET A 91 2.10 10.01 -2.60
C MET A 91 3.49 10.16 -3.26
N GLU A 92 3.93 11.41 -3.37
CA GLU A 92 5.32 11.75 -3.70
C GLU A 92 6.22 11.42 -2.51
N THR A 93 7.25 10.60 -2.74
CA THR A 93 8.22 10.28 -1.69
C THR A 93 9.21 11.44 -1.55
N GLY A 94 9.37 11.94 -0.32
CA GLY A 94 10.38 12.94 0.00
C GLY A 94 11.80 12.36 -0.06
N ARG A 95 12.81 13.24 -0.06
CA ARG A 95 14.23 12.83 -0.02
C ARG A 95 14.45 11.86 1.15
N PHE A 96 15.03 10.68 0.88
CA PHE A 96 15.29 9.56 1.82
C PHE A 96 14.17 8.53 2.09
N GLY A 97 13.12 8.44 1.26
CA GLY A 97 12.09 7.39 1.49
C GLY A 97 11.19 7.69 2.70
N LEU A 98 11.24 8.93 3.20
CA LEU A 98 10.42 9.44 4.29
C LEU A 98 9.43 10.44 3.70
N PRO A 99 8.19 10.52 4.23
CA PRO A 99 7.21 11.49 3.78
C PRO A 99 7.77 12.92 3.91
N ASP A 100 7.81 13.71 2.84
CA ASP A 100 8.17 15.13 2.93
C ASP A 100 7.15 15.86 3.81
N PRO A 101 7.52 16.35 5.01
CA PRO A 101 6.58 17.00 5.92
C PRO A 101 5.91 18.27 5.33
N LYS A 102 6.37 18.76 4.17
CA LYS A 102 5.82 19.93 3.47
C LYS A 102 4.87 19.61 2.31
N GLY A 103 4.75 18.34 1.90
CA GLY A 103 3.84 17.94 0.82
C GLY A 103 2.36 18.10 1.21
N GLU A 104 1.51 18.53 0.28
CA GLU A 104 0.06 18.66 0.49
C GLU A 104 -0.58 17.33 0.91
N VAL A 105 -0.15 16.24 0.26
CA VAL A 105 -0.57 14.87 0.58
C VAL A 105 -0.18 14.50 2.02
N ASN A 106 1.05 14.81 2.46
CA ASN A 106 1.52 14.49 3.82
C ASN A 106 0.80 15.27 4.91
N ARG A 107 0.35 16.50 4.62
CA ARG A 107 -0.52 17.25 5.52
C ARG A 107 -1.92 16.65 5.60
N ALA A 108 -2.51 16.30 4.46
CA ALA A 108 -3.82 15.64 4.40
C ALA A 108 -3.81 14.30 5.16
N MET A 109 -2.75 13.52 5.01
CA MET A 109 -2.50 12.28 5.77
C MET A 109 -2.46 12.50 7.27
N ALA A 110 -1.62 13.45 7.71
CA ALA A 110 -1.46 13.76 9.11
C ALA A 110 -2.77 14.29 9.72
N GLN A 111 -3.56 15.00 8.91
CA GLN A 111 -4.88 15.46 9.30
C GLN A 111 -5.87 14.29 9.39
N ALA A 112 -5.93 13.40 8.41
CA ALA A 112 -6.80 12.22 8.45
C ALA A 112 -6.47 11.25 9.61
N LEU A 113 -5.17 11.09 9.94
CA LEU A 113 -4.74 10.36 11.12
C LEU A 113 -5.18 11.05 12.42
N ARG A 114 -5.10 12.39 12.48
CA ARG A 114 -5.54 13.18 13.64
C ARG A 114 -7.06 13.16 13.81
N ASP A 115 -7.79 13.26 12.71
CA ASP A 115 -9.25 13.30 12.67
C ASP A 115 -9.85 11.88 12.81
N GLY A 116 -9.00 10.84 12.73
CA GLY A 116 -9.39 9.44 12.87
C GLY A 116 -10.11 8.86 11.65
N THR A 117 -10.10 9.57 10.52
CA THR A 117 -10.65 9.12 9.23
C THR A 117 -9.69 8.20 8.48
N LEU A 118 -8.39 8.26 8.81
CA LEU A 118 -7.39 7.24 8.47
C LEU A 118 -6.93 6.56 9.76
N LYS A 119 -6.97 5.23 9.80
CA LYS A 119 -6.48 4.43 10.92
C LYS A 119 -5.48 3.40 10.42
N ILE A 120 -4.35 3.32 11.11
CA ILE A 120 -3.31 2.33 10.81
C ILE A 120 -3.11 1.44 12.04
N TYR A 121 -3.29 0.14 11.84
CA TYR A 121 -3.11 -0.89 12.86
C TYR A 121 -1.86 -1.72 12.56
N GLY A 122 -1.30 -2.36 13.59
CA GLY A 122 -0.06 -3.16 13.48
C GLY A 122 1.23 -2.38 13.76
N LEU A 123 1.11 -1.09 14.09
CA LEU A 123 2.24 -0.25 14.53
C LEU A 123 2.60 -0.54 16.01
N PRO A 124 3.88 -0.40 16.40
CA PRO A 124 5.04 0.01 15.59
C PRO A 124 5.72 -1.14 14.82
N ALA A 125 5.37 -2.40 15.10
CA ALA A 125 6.02 -3.57 14.50
C ALA A 125 5.97 -3.55 12.95
N GLY A 126 4.88 -3.04 12.38
CA GLY A 126 4.68 -2.89 10.95
C GLY A 126 5.33 -1.66 10.29
N LEU A 127 6.03 -0.79 11.03
CA LEU A 127 6.66 0.42 10.45
C LEU A 127 7.63 0.11 9.28
N PRO A 128 8.54 -0.88 9.38
CA PRO A 128 9.44 -1.20 8.28
C PRO A 128 8.70 -1.73 7.04
N LEU A 129 7.58 -2.43 7.24
CA LEU A 129 6.74 -2.93 6.14
C LEU A 129 6.06 -1.76 5.42
N LEU A 130 5.45 -0.85 6.17
CA LEU A 130 4.83 0.36 5.64
C LEU A 130 5.81 1.27 4.90
N ALA A 131 7.00 1.50 5.46
CA ALA A 131 8.00 2.36 4.81
C ALA A 131 8.47 1.79 3.47
N ARG A 132 8.72 0.47 3.41
CA ARG A 132 9.09 -0.21 2.15
C ARG A 132 7.94 -0.20 1.15
N LEU A 133 6.71 -0.42 1.62
CA LEU A 133 5.54 -0.36 0.75
C LEU A 133 5.39 1.04 0.17
N GLY A 134 5.48 2.09 0.99
CA GLY A 134 5.46 3.48 0.51
C GLY A 134 6.52 3.76 -0.55
N THR A 135 7.73 3.23 -0.38
CA THR A 135 8.80 3.36 -1.39
C THR A 135 8.46 2.67 -2.71
N VAL A 136 7.77 1.52 -2.69
CA VAL A 136 7.33 0.81 -3.91
C VAL A 136 6.17 1.52 -4.59
N LEU A 137 5.28 2.15 -3.81
CA LEU A 137 4.09 2.84 -4.32
C LEU A 137 4.33 4.29 -4.76
N ALA A 138 5.50 4.85 -4.48
CA ALA A 138 5.84 6.22 -4.82
C ALA A 138 5.77 6.51 -6.33
N ILE A 139 5.32 7.71 -6.71
CA ILE A 139 5.19 8.17 -8.11
C ILE A 139 6.36 9.11 -8.51
N ASP A 140 7.36 9.32 -7.64
CA ASP A 140 8.47 10.27 -7.85
C ASP A 140 9.35 9.98 -9.07
#